data_AF-A0AAE1WD54-F1
#
_entry.id   AF-A0AAE1WD54-F1
#
_cell.length_a   1.000
_cell.length_b   1.000
_cell.length_c   1.000
_cell.angle_alpha   90.00
_cell.angle_beta   90.00
_cell.angle_gamma   90.00
#
_symmetry.space_group_name_H-M   'P 1'
#
loop_
_entity.id
_entity.type
_entity.pdbx_description
1 polymer ?
#
loop_
_entity_poly.entity_id
_entity_poly.type
_entity_poly.pdbx_seq_one_letter_code
_entity_poly.pdbx_strand_id
1 'polypeptide(L)'
;MDSAKMVMSEEEITRLHRIRKTVMQMLKDRGYMVGAFEIDMPKHQFIQKYGENMKREDLVIHKGMGGNSSDQIYVFFPEEQKVGVKTMKTYTNRMKEEGVHRAILVVQQNLTPFARTCISEISTKFHLEVFQEAELLVNIKEHVLVPQHQVLTLEEKKTLLERYTVKETQLPRIQITDPIARYYGLKRGQVVKIIRPSRTLLDATTYYPHGYGGNAGGGGYGGGGGSGGLSLSMGTQVAEEVV
;
A
#
# COMPACT_ATOMS: atom_id res chain seq x y z
N MET A 1 -37.44 -13.18 17.34
CA MET A 1 -37.00 -13.61 16.00
C MET A 1 -35.49 -13.70 16.08
N ASP A 2 -35.01 -14.92 16.26
CA ASP A 2 -33.62 -15.24 16.54
C ASP A 2 -32.67 -14.65 15.49
N SER A 3 -31.80 -13.74 15.92
CA SER A 3 -30.56 -13.47 15.21
C SER A 3 -29.75 -14.75 15.27
N ALA A 4 -29.86 -15.58 14.23
CA ALA A 4 -28.90 -16.64 13.97
C ALA A 4 -27.51 -16.01 14.08
N LYS A 5 -26.76 -16.37 15.14
CA LYS A 5 -25.34 -16.02 15.25
C LYS A 5 -24.68 -16.60 14.02
N MET A 6 -24.32 -15.73 13.08
CA MET A 6 -23.66 -16.13 11.85
C MET A 6 -22.24 -16.55 12.22
N VAL A 7 -22.08 -17.84 12.53
CA VAL A 7 -20.78 -18.46 12.75
C VAL A 7 -20.00 -18.30 11.44
N MET A 8 -18.77 -17.78 11.51
CA MET A 8 -17.94 -17.60 10.31
C MET A 8 -17.66 -18.97 9.68
N SER A 9 -17.75 -19.06 8.35
CA SER A 9 -17.39 -20.29 7.65
C SER A 9 -15.89 -20.56 7.73
N GLU A 10 -15.48 -21.83 7.65
CA GLU A 10 -14.05 -22.19 7.68
C GLU A 10 -13.26 -21.55 6.53
N GLU A 11 -13.88 -21.40 5.36
CA GLU A 11 -13.30 -20.72 4.21
C GLU A 11 -13.04 -19.24 4.52
N GLU A 12 -14.00 -18.59 5.19
CA GLU A 12 -13.88 -17.19 5.56
C GLU A 12 -12.81 -16.95 6.63
N ILE A 13 -12.71 -17.84 7.62
CA ILE A 13 -11.62 -17.84 8.61
C ILE A 13 -10.26 -18.01 7.91
N THR A 14 -10.16 -18.96 6.97
CA THR A 14 -8.93 -19.18 6.20
C THR A 14 -8.53 -17.95 5.40
N ARG A 15 -9.50 -17.29 4.77
CA ARG A 15 -9.30 -16.05 4.02
C ARG A 15 -8.81 -14.92 4.92
N LEU A 16 -9.48 -14.68 6.05
CA LEU A 16 -9.10 -13.62 6.99
C LEU A 16 -7.73 -13.88 7.63
N HIS A 17 -7.40 -15.13 7.93
CA HIS A 17 -6.07 -15.51 8.41
C HIS A 17 -4.97 -15.12 7.41
N ARG A 18 -5.16 -15.41 6.12
CA ARG A 18 -4.22 -15.01 5.05
C ARG A 18 -4.10 -13.50 4.90
N ILE A 19 -5.24 -12.81 4.79
CA ILE A 19 -5.29 -11.34 4.69
C ILE A 19 -4.56 -10.70 5.86
N ARG A 20 -4.83 -11.19 7.07
CA ARG A 20 -4.20 -10.71 8.29
C ARG A 20 -2.68 -10.90 8.25
N LYS A 21 -2.19 -12.04 7.78
CA LYS A 21 -0.75 -12.28 7.58
C LYS A 21 -0.15 -11.26 6.63
N THR A 22 -0.76 -11.06 5.46
CA THR A 22 -0.28 -10.08 4.46
C THR A 22 -0.29 -8.66 5.01
N VAL A 23 -1.31 -8.26 5.77
CA VAL A 23 -1.34 -6.96 6.45
C VAL A 23 -0.20 -6.83 7.46
N MET A 24 0.08 -7.87 8.26
CA MET A 24 1.20 -7.82 9.22
C MET A 24 2.56 -7.72 8.52
N GLN A 25 2.76 -8.43 7.41
CA GLN A 25 3.96 -8.28 6.57
C GLN A 25 4.08 -6.85 6.01
N MET A 26 2.99 -6.31 5.48
CA MET A 26 2.94 -4.93 4.96
C MET A 26 3.25 -3.89 6.04
N LEU A 27 2.67 -4.03 7.23
CA LEU A 27 2.96 -3.12 8.35
C LEU A 27 4.44 -3.20 8.77
N LYS A 28 5.02 -4.41 8.83
CA LYS A 28 6.45 -4.59 9.10
C LYS A 28 7.32 -3.90 8.05
N ASP A 29 7.00 -4.08 6.76
CA ASP A 29 7.73 -3.47 5.64
C ASP A 29 7.63 -1.93 5.64
N ARG A 30 6.54 -1.38 6.18
CA ARG A 30 6.35 0.06 6.39
C ARG A 30 7.07 0.60 7.64
N GLY A 31 7.74 -0.24 8.41
CA GLY A 31 8.49 0.14 9.61
C GLY A 31 7.72 0.09 10.92
N TYR A 32 6.48 -0.43 10.93
CA TYR A 32 5.73 -0.62 12.17
C TYR A 32 6.25 -1.80 12.99
N MET A 33 6.08 -1.72 14.32
CA MET A 33 6.55 -2.74 15.26
C MET A 33 5.70 -4.01 15.18
N VAL A 34 6.10 -4.96 14.32
CA VAL A 34 5.42 -6.24 14.13
C VAL A 34 6.40 -7.38 14.42
N GLY A 35 6.05 -8.24 15.37
CA GLY A 35 6.85 -9.41 15.73
C GLY A 35 6.72 -10.54 14.70
N ALA A 36 7.76 -11.36 14.53
CA ALA A 36 7.71 -12.53 13.65
C ALA A 36 6.57 -13.50 14.04
N PHE A 37 6.35 -13.70 15.34
CA PHE A 37 5.26 -14.53 15.86
C PHE A 37 3.86 -14.03 15.47
N GLU A 38 3.70 -12.74 15.15
CA GLU A 38 2.41 -12.20 14.69
C GLU A 38 2.17 -12.46 13.20
N ILE A 39 3.24 -12.53 12.41
CA ILE A 39 3.19 -12.82 10.97
C ILE A 39 3.03 -14.32 10.74
N ASP A 40 3.80 -15.13 11.48
CA ASP A 40 3.88 -16.58 11.30
C ASP A 40 2.89 -17.35 12.19
N MET A 41 1.91 -16.64 12.77
CA MET A 41 0.84 -17.24 13.57
C MET A 41 0.10 -18.31 12.73
N PRO A 42 0.10 -19.59 13.14
CA PRO A 42 -0.60 -20.64 12.41
C PRO A 42 -2.13 -20.52 12.58
N LYS A 43 -2.90 -21.06 11.63
CA LYS A 43 -4.37 -20.96 11.60
C LYS A 43 -5.03 -21.46 12.89
N HIS A 44 -4.52 -22.55 13.49
CA HIS A 44 -5.09 -23.09 14.73
C HIS A 44 -4.92 -22.11 15.92
N GLN A 45 -3.78 -21.44 16.04
CA GLN A 45 -3.56 -20.40 17.06
C GLN A 45 -4.40 -19.16 16.77
N PHE A 46 -4.60 -18.82 15.49
CA PHE A 46 -5.49 -17.75 15.10
C PHE A 46 -6.93 -18.02 15.57
N ILE A 47 -7.46 -19.22 15.33
CA ILE A 47 -8.79 -19.64 15.82
C ILE A 47 -8.82 -19.65 17.35
N GLN A 48 -7.79 -20.17 18.01
CA GLN A 48 -7.72 -20.20 19.48
C GLN A 48 -7.72 -18.78 20.08
N LYS A 49 -7.06 -17.82 19.42
CA LYS A 49 -6.95 -16.44 19.89
C LYS A 49 -8.25 -15.67 19.75
N TYR A 50 -8.96 -15.83 18.64
CA TYR A 50 -10.16 -15.04 18.32
C TYR A 50 -11.47 -15.79 18.56
N GLY A 51 -11.41 -17.11 18.78
CA GLY A 51 -12.56 -17.99 18.98
C GLY A 51 -13.23 -18.44 17.67
N GLU A 52 -14.06 -19.48 17.77
CA GLU A 52 -14.82 -20.02 16.62
C GLU A 52 -15.93 -19.06 16.14
N ASN A 53 -16.40 -18.18 17.02
CA ASN A 53 -17.42 -17.17 16.74
C ASN A 53 -16.82 -15.76 16.62
N MET A 54 -15.59 -15.65 16.12
CA MET A 54 -14.91 -14.35 15.98
C MET A 54 -15.72 -13.42 15.08
N LYS A 55 -15.72 -12.12 15.41
CA LYS A 55 -16.23 -11.06 14.55
C LYS A 55 -15.08 -10.38 13.84
N ARG A 56 -15.37 -9.71 12.73
CA ARG A 56 -14.33 -8.93 12.01
C ARG A 56 -13.80 -7.79 12.86
N GLU A 57 -14.64 -7.25 13.74
CA GLU A 57 -14.29 -6.24 14.74
C GLU A 57 -13.16 -6.70 15.68
N ASP A 58 -13.05 -8.00 15.97
CA ASP A 58 -12.01 -8.55 16.85
C ASP A 58 -10.63 -8.57 16.16
N LEU A 59 -10.60 -8.47 14.84
CA LEU A 59 -9.37 -8.49 14.03
C LEU A 59 -8.70 -7.13 13.90
N VAL A 60 -9.22 -6.08 14.55
CA VAL A 60 -8.63 -4.75 14.53
C VAL A 60 -7.16 -4.81 14.98
N ILE A 61 -6.29 -4.19 14.18
CA ILE A 61 -4.86 -4.11 14.45
C ILE A 61 -4.52 -2.69 14.87
N HIS A 62 -3.76 -2.55 15.94
CA HIS A 62 -3.18 -1.27 16.38
C HIS A 62 -1.68 -1.44 16.56
N LYS A 63 -0.89 -0.59 15.91
CA LYS A 63 0.58 -0.67 15.89
C LYS A 63 1.23 0.69 15.95
N GLY A 64 2.33 0.78 16.70
CA GLY A 64 3.23 1.93 16.70
C GLY A 64 4.39 1.76 15.70
N MET A 65 4.91 2.87 15.19
CA MET A 65 6.09 2.91 14.33
C MET A 65 7.35 2.57 15.15
N GLY A 66 8.28 1.83 14.55
CA GLY A 66 9.59 1.60 15.15
C GLY A 66 10.37 2.91 15.27
N GLY A 67 10.81 3.28 16.47
CA GLY A 67 11.60 4.49 16.72
C GLY A 67 10.80 5.78 16.92
N ASN A 68 9.49 5.80 16.64
CA ASN A 68 8.61 6.93 16.98
C ASN A 68 7.27 6.43 17.54
N SER A 69 7.10 6.47 18.86
CA SER A 69 5.89 5.99 19.53
C SER A 69 4.64 6.84 19.26
N SER A 70 4.80 8.06 18.71
CA SER A 70 3.69 8.96 18.37
C SER A 70 3.05 8.61 17.02
N ASP A 71 3.79 7.94 16.13
CA ASP A 71 3.27 7.49 14.85
C ASP A 71 2.60 6.13 15.00
N GLN A 72 1.28 6.13 15.13
CA GLN A 72 0.48 4.91 15.27
C GLN A 72 -0.41 4.70 14.04
N ILE A 73 -0.83 3.45 13.84
CA ILE A 73 -1.73 3.05 12.77
C ILE A 73 -2.78 2.07 13.25
N TYR A 74 -4.00 2.28 12.76
CA TYR A 74 -5.10 1.34 12.86
C TYR A 74 -5.28 0.52 11.59
N VAL A 75 -5.68 -0.74 11.71
CA VAL A 75 -6.27 -1.51 10.61
C VAL A 75 -7.64 -2.00 11.04
N PHE A 76 -8.69 -1.55 10.35
CA PHE A 76 -10.07 -1.90 10.62
C PHE A 76 -10.60 -2.93 9.62
N PHE A 77 -11.40 -3.87 10.12
CA PHE A 77 -12.07 -4.91 9.35
C PHE A 77 -13.58 -4.77 9.58
N PRO A 78 -14.30 -4.04 8.71
CA PRO A 78 -15.73 -3.83 8.85
C PRO A 78 -16.53 -5.12 8.61
N GLU A 79 -17.56 -5.33 9.42
CA GLU A 79 -18.48 -6.46 9.29
C GLU A 79 -19.37 -6.32 8.04
N GLU A 80 -19.78 -5.09 7.72
CA GLU A 80 -20.66 -4.78 6.59
C GLU A 80 -19.95 -5.03 5.24
N GLN A 81 -20.60 -5.75 4.32
CA GLN A 81 -20.07 -5.95 2.97
C GLN A 81 -19.84 -4.64 2.22
N LYS A 82 -20.78 -3.69 2.36
CA LYS A 82 -20.71 -2.34 1.79
C LYS A 82 -20.67 -1.32 2.91
N VAL A 83 -19.48 -0.79 3.16
CA VAL A 83 -19.27 0.18 4.24
C VAL A 83 -19.99 1.51 3.93
N GLY A 84 -20.84 1.91 4.88
CA GLY A 84 -21.55 3.19 4.86
C GLY A 84 -20.87 4.30 5.67
N VAL A 85 -21.44 5.50 5.61
CA VAL A 85 -20.93 6.68 6.33
C VAL A 85 -20.97 6.51 7.85
N LYS A 86 -21.96 5.78 8.39
CA LYS A 86 -22.09 5.52 9.83
C LYS A 86 -20.83 4.82 10.37
N THR A 87 -20.44 3.74 9.72
CA THR A 87 -19.26 2.94 10.05
C THR A 87 -17.97 3.76 9.94
N MET A 88 -17.83 4.57 8.89
CA MET A 88 -16.71 5.51 8.74
C MET A 88 -16.61 6.52 9.88
N LYS A 89 -17.75 7.10 10.32
CA LYS A 89 -17.79 8.03 11.46
C LYS A 89 -17.38 7.35 12.76
N THR A 90 -17.83 6.12 13.00
CA THR A 90 -17.42 5.34 14.19
C THR A 90 -15.90 5.18 14.25
N TYR A 91 -15.26 4.72 13.17
CA TYR A 91 -13.80 4.56 13.14
C TYR A 91 -13.06 5.89 13.25
N THR A 92 -13.55 6.93 12.57
CA THR A 92 -12.93 8.26 12.64
C THR A 92 -13.01 8.85 14.05
N ASN A 93 -14.10 8.61 14.78
CA ASN A 93 -14.24 9.05 16.17
C ASN A 93 -13.28 8.29 17.09
N ARG A 94 -13.18 6.97 16.95
CA ARG A 94 -12.18 6.17 17.68
C ARG A 94 -10.75 6.66 17.42
N MET A 95 -10.41 6.93 16.16
CA MET A 95 -9.12 7.50 15.78
C MET A 95 -8.87 8.87 16.43
N LYS A 96 -9.89 9.74 16.53
CA LYS A 96 -9.78 11.04 17.22
C LYS A 96 -9.53 10.88 18.72
N GLU A 97 -10.29 10.01 19.38
CA GLU A 97 -10.21 9.78 20.82
C GLU A 97 -8.83 9.27 21.23
N GLU A 98 -8.23 8.42 20.40
CA GLU A 98 -6.91 7.83 20.66
C GLU A 98 -5.76 8.62 20.03
N GLY A 99 -6.04 9.74 19.33
CA GLY A 99 -5.01 10.57 18.68
C GLY A 99 -4.27 9.86 17.53
N VAL A 100 -4.88 8.86 16.91
CA VAL A 100 -4.27 8.08 15.82
C VAL A 100 -4.67 8.66 14.47
N HIS A 101 -3.68 9.12 13.70
CA HIS A 101 -3.94 9.84 12.45
C HIS A 101 -3.91 8.97 11.19
N ARG A 102 -3.52 7.69 11.30
CA ARG A 102 -3.37 6.78 10.15
C ARG A 102 -4.25 5.55 10.33
N ALA A 103 -4.95 5.16 9.28
CA ALA A 103 -5.69 3.92 9.27
C ALA A 103 -5.71 3.24 7.90
N ILE A 104 -5.82 1.93 7.92
CA ILE A 104 -6.11 1.08 6.78
C ILE A 104 -7.49 0.46 7.00
N LEU A 105 -8.35 0.55 6.00
CA LEU A 105 -9.68 -0.06 6.01
C LEU A 105 -9.69 -1.25 5.04
N VAL A 106 -9.85 -2.46 5.56
CA VAL A 106 -9.91 -3.69 4.77
C VAL A 106 -11.37 -4.04 4.51
N VAL A 107 -11.85 -3.80 3.29
CA VAL A 107 -13.26 -3.91 2.90
C VAL A 107 -13.54 -5.16 2.06
N GLN A 108 -14.70 -5.77 2.26
CA GLN A 108 -15.14 -6.93 1.47
C GLN A 108 -15.50 -6.55 0.02
N GLN A 109 -16.14 -5.38 -0.15
CA GLN A 109 -16.50 -4.82 -1.45
C GLN A 109 -16.12 -3.33 -1.50
N ASN A 110 -16.21 -2.76 -2.70
CA ASN A 110 -16.04 -1.32 -2.89
C ASN A 110 -16.92 -0.49 -1.95
N LEU A 111 -16.35 0.58 -1.42
CA LEU A 111 -17.06 1.56 -0.61
C LEU A 111 -18.29 2.14 -1.35
N THR A 112 -19.29 2.55 -0.59
CA THR A 112 -20.38 3.37 -1.12
C THR A 112 -19.84 4.74 -1.58
N PRO A 113 -20.45 5.39 -2.59
CA PRO A 113 -20.01 6.73 -3.03
C PRO A 113 -19.96 7.75 -1.88
N PHE A 114 -20.96 7.72 -0.99
CA PHE A 114 -21.00 8.58 0.19
C PHE A 114 -19.86 8.31 1.18
N ALA A 115 -19.48 7.04 1.37
CA ALA A 115 -18.32 6.70 2.21
C ALA A 115 -17.01 7.20 1.58
N ARG A 116 -16.86 7.14 0.24
CA ARG A 116 -15.71 7.73 -0.45
C ARG A 116 -15.62 9.24 -0.27
N THR A 117 -16.74 9.96 -0.39
CA THR A 117 -16.80 11.40 -0.14
C THR A 117 -16.39 11.71 1.30
N CYS A 118 -16.89 10.94 2.27
CA CYS A 118 -16.52 11.11 3.69
C CYS A 118 -15.00 10.96 3.92
N ILE A 119 -14.33 10.01 3.27
CA ILE A 119 -12.87 9.86 3.33
C ILE A 119 -12.17 11.12 2.79
N SER A 120 -12.65 11.67 1.68
CA SER A 120 -12.09 12.89 1.10
C SER A 120 -12.27 14.12 2.00
N GLU A 121 -13.37 14.22 2.73
CA GLU A 121 -13.63 15.33 3.66
C GLU A 121 -12.68 15.30 4.86
N ILE A 122 -12.34 14.10 5.36
CA ILE A 122 -11.48 13.93 6.53
C ILE A 122 -10.00 13.79 6.18
N SER A 123 -9.63 13.74 4.90
CA SER A 123 -8.26 13.48 4.43
C SER A 123 -7.25 14.54 4.87
N THR A 124 -7.72 15.73 5.29
CA THR A 124 -6.89 16.81 5.83
C THR A 124 -6.38 16.52 7.23
N LYS A 125 -7.10 15.69 8.01
CA LYS A 125 -6.77 15.35 9.40
C LYS A 125 -6.33 13.90 9.58
N PHE A 126 -6.87 13.01 8.76
CA PHE A 126 -6.64 11.57 8.84
C PHE A 126 -6.15 11.05 7.50
N HIS A 127 -5.14 10.20 7.54
CA HIS A 127 -4.68 9.45 6.39
C HIS A 127 -5.31 8.06 6.40
N LEU A 128 -6.38 7.90 5.62
CA LEU A 128 -7.05 6.61 5.45
C LEU A 128 -6.72 6.00 4.09
N GLU A 129 -6.28 4.75 4.15
CA GLU A 129 -6.09 3.89 2.98
C GLU A 129 -7.18 2.83 2.98
N VAL A 130 -7.63 2.43 1.80
CA VAL A 130 -8.66 1.39 1.63
C VAL A 130 -8.05 0.27 0.81
N PHE A 131 -8.23 -0.96 1.27
CA PHE A 131 -7.86 -2.16 0.52
C PHE A 131 -9.05 -3.09 0.43
N GLN A 132 -9.23 -3.71 -0.73
CA GLN A 132 -10.16 -4.81 -0.81
C GLN A 132 -9.50 -6.07 -0.26
N GLU A 133 -10.29 -6.94 0.38
CA GLU A 133 -9.81 -8.24 0.85
C GLU A 133 -9.13 -9.05 -0.26
N ALA A 134 -9.67 -8.99 -1.47
CA ALA A 134 -9.12 -9.69 -2.62
C ALA A 134 -7.68 -9.24 -2.97
N GLU A 135 -7.34 -7.97 -2.73
CA GLU A 135 -6.00 -7.41 -2.97
C GLU A 135 -4.97 -7.93 -1.94
N LEU A 136 -5.43 -8.38 -0.78
CA LEU A 136 -4.59 -8.79 0.35
C LEU A 136 -4.54 -10.31 0.55
N LEU A 137 -5.21 -11.08 -0.30
CA LEU A 137 -5.19 -12.55 -0.25
C LEU A 137 -3.80 -13.14 -0.50
N VAL A 138 -2.99 -12.44 -1.31
CA VAL A 138 -1.63 -12.81 -1.69
C VAL A 138 -0.76 -11.58 -1.55
N ASN A 139 0.41 -11.73 -0.95
CA ASN A 139 1.37 -10.65 -0.88
C ASN A 139 2.02 -10.42 -2.26
N ILE A 140 1.61 -9.35 -2.94
CA ILE A 140 2.13 -8.99 -4.26
C ILE A 140 3.65 -8.78 -4.28
N LYS A 141 4.25 -8.37 -3.16
CA LYS A 141 5.69 -8.15 -3.03
C LYS A 141 6.49 -9.44 -3.22
N GLU A 142 5.92 -10.58 -2.86
CA GLU A 142 6.58 -11.89 -2.92
C GLU A 142 6.51 -12.51 -4.32
N HIS A 143 5.82 -11.88 -5.26
CA HIS A 143 5.69 -12.38 -6.62
C HIS A 143 7.02 -12.25 -7.40
N VAL A 144 7.40 -13.29 -8.14
CA VAL A 144 8.69 -13.37 -8.86
C VAL A 144 8.94 -12.22 -9.84
N LEU A 145 7.87 -11.67 -10.44
CA LEU A 145 7.97 -10.55 -11.40
C LEU A 145 8.05 -9.17 -10.71
N VAL A 146 7.87 -9.11 -9.39
CA VAL A 146 7.91 -7.85 -8.65
C VAL A 146 9.34 -7.65 -8.13
N PRO A 147 10.08 -6.65 -8.63
CA PRO A 147 11.42 -6.36 -8.15
C PRO A 147 11.42 -5.84 -6.72
N GLN A 148 12.60 -5.74 -6.11
CA GLN A 148 12.70 -5.17 -4.77
C GLN A 148 12.50 -3.66 -4.82
N HIS A 149 11.72 -3.15 -3.87
CA HIS A 149 11.41 -1.73 -3.74
C HIS A 149 11.88 -1.23 -2.36
N GLN A 150 12.59 -0.10 -2.36
CA GLN A 150 13.05 0.58 -1.14
C GLN A 150 12.60 2.03 -1.19
N VAL A 151 11.82 2.45 -0.19
CA VAL A 151 11.40 3.86 -0.05
C VAL A 151 12.59 4.67 0.44
N LEU A 152 12.93 5.74 -0.28
CA LEU A 152 14.02 6.62 0.12
C LEU A 152 13.58 7.61 1.21
N THR A 153 14.47 7.86 2.15
CA THR A 153 14.38 8.98 3.10
C THR A 153 14.56 10.31 2.39
N LEU A 154 14.22 11.41 3.08
CA LEU A 154 14.40 12.76 2.53
C LEU A 154 15.87 13.07 2.24
N GLU A 155 16.79 12.59 3.07
CA GLU A 155 18.24 12.78 2.92
C GLU A 155 18.77 11.97 1.73
N GLU A 156 18.37 10.71 1.59
CA GLU A 156 18.73 9.87 0.45
C GLU A 156 18.18 10.45 -0.86
N LYS A 157 16.93 10.92 -0.86
CA LYS A 157 16.33 11.62 -2.01
C LYS A 157 17.14 12.85 -2.37
N LYS A 158 17.52 13.69 -1.41
CA LYS A 158 18.32 14.89 -1.65
C LYS A 158 19.68 14.54 -2.25
N THR A 159 20.35 13.56 -1.66
CA THR A 159 21.66 13.06 -2.11
C THR A 159 21.59 12.52 -3.54
N LEU A 160 20.52 11.80 -3.88
CA LEU A 160 20.27 11.32 -5.23
C LEU A 160 20.15 12.48 -6.22
N LEU A 161 19.28 13.45 -5.94
CA LEU A 161 19.04 14.58 -6.84
C LEU A 161 20.31 15.42 -7.06
N GLU A 162 21.10 15.62 -5.99
CA GLU A 162 22.38 16.33 -6.05
C GLU A 162 23.44 15.54 -6.84
N ARG A 163 23.60 14.24 -6.55
CA ARG A 163 24.59 13.38 -7.22
C ARG A 163 24.39 13.33 -8.73
N TYR A 164 23.15 13.19 -9.18
CA TYR A 164 22.84 13.10 -10.60
C TYR A 164 22.48 14.46 -11.23
N THR A 165 22.55 15.55 -10.45
CA THR A 165 22.22 16.92 -10.90
C THR A 165 20.87 16.99 -11.63
N VAL A 166 19.85 16.32 -11.08
CA VAL A 166 18.53 16.19 -11.69
C VAL A 166 17.43 16.75 -10.80
N LYS A 167 16.37 17.23 -11.43
CA LYS A 167 15.15 17.67 -10.76
C LYS A 167 14.23 16.47 -10.57
N GLU A 168 13.44 16.51 -9.49
CA GLU A 168 12.43 15.49 -9.21
C GLU A 168 11.46 15.27 -10.39
N THR A 169 11.15 16.32 -11.15
CA THR A 169 10.27 16.25 -12.32
C THR A 169 10.84 15.46 -13.49
N GLN A 170 12.15 15.25 -13.53
CA GLN A 170 12.85 14.50 -14.57
C GLN A 170 12.90 12.99 -14.26
N LEU A 171 12.57 12.58 -13.04
CA LEU A 171 12.54 11.17 -12.68
C LEU A 171 11.25 10.49 -13.20
N PRO A 172 11.33 9.23 -13.66
CA PRO A 172 10.16 8.44 -14.06
C PRO A 172 9.12 8.31 -12.94
N ARG A 173 7.81 8.41 -13.23
CA ARG A 173 6.78 8.43 -12.16
C ARG A 173 6.13 7.07 -11.96
N ILE A 174 5.88 6.71 -10.69
CA ILE A 174 4.97 5.61 -10.32
C ILE A 174 3.58 6.17 -10.02
N GLN A 175 2.55 5.50 -10.53
CA GLN A 175 1.16 5.94 -10.36
C GLN A 175 0.69 5.75 -8.91
N ILE A 176 -0.24 6.60 -8.46
CA ILE A 176 -0.87 6.48 -7.13
C ILE A 176 -1.64 5.16 -6.97
N THR A 177 -2.21 4.68 -8.07
CA THR A 177 -2.98 3.44 -8.14
C THR A 177 -2.12 2.19 -8.30
N ASP A 178 -0.80 2.34 -8.43
CA ASP A 178 0.10 1.19 -8.54
C ASP A 178 0.00 0.31 -7.28
N PRO A 179 -0.13 -1.03 -7.42
CA PRO A 179 -0.26 -1.92 -6.28
C PRO A 179 0.89 -1.82 -5.27
N ILE A 180 2.13 -1.64 -5.73
CA ILE A 180 3.31 -1.49 -4.86
C ILE A 180 3.33 -0.11 -4.20
N ALA A 181 2.92 0.92 -4.93
CA ALA A 181 2.81 2.25 -4.34
C ALA A 181 1.76 2.27 -3.21
N ARG A 182 0.62 1.59 -3.40
CA ARG A 182 -0.38 1.37 -2.34
C ARG A 182 0.17 0.50 -1.22
N TYR A 183 0.87 -0.60 -1.52
CA TYR A 183 1.46 -1.49 -0.51
C TYR A 183 2.39 -0.72 0.46
N TYR A 184 3.26 0.15 -0.03
CA TYR A 184 4.14 0.97 0.82
C TYR A 184 3.48 2.24 1.38
N GLY A 185 2.24 2.57 0.99
CA GLY A 185 1.56 3.79 1.43
C GLY A 185 2.27 5.06 0.97
N LEU A 186 2.80 5.04 -0.26
CA LEU A 186 3.61 6.15 -0.79
C LEU A 186 2.80 7.44 -0.86
N LYS A 187 3.41 8.53 -0.38
CA LYS A 187 2.90 9.89 -0.52
C LYS A 187 3.55 10.58 -1.71
N ARG A 188 2.87 11.61 -2.22
CA ARG A 188 3.38 12.40 -3.35
C ARG A 188 4.76 12.96 -3.07
N GLY A 189 5.62 12.81 -4.07
CA GLY A 189 7.01 13.25 -4.03
C GLY A 189 7.93 12.37 -3.18
N GLN A 190 7.45 11.29 -2.57
CA GLN A 190 8.35 10.23 -2.11
C GLN A 190 8.92 9.51 -3.32
N VAL A 191 10.17 9.10 -3.23
CA VAL A 191 10.90 8.39 -4.28
C VAL A 191 11.13 6.96 -3.82
N VAL A 192 10.83 6.00 -4.68
CA VAL A 192 11.14 4.60 -4.47
C VAL A 192 12.30 4.19 -5.37
N LYS A 193 13.28 3.51 -4.77
CA LYS A 193 14.36 2.82 -5.48
C LYS A 193 13.89 1.43 -5.84
N ILE A 194 13.98 1.06 -7.11
CA ILE A 194 13.64 -0.26 -7.63
C ILE A 194 14.93 -0.97 -8.00
N ILE A 195 15.15 -2.16 -7.44
CA ILE A 195 16.31 -3.00 -7.69
C ILE A 195 15.85 -4.22 -8.48
N ARG A 196 16.26 -4.30 -9.75
CA ARG A 196 15.90 -5.39 -10.66
C ARG A 196 17.07 -6.36 -10.82
N PRO A 197 16.86 -7.67 -10.59
CA PRO A 197 17.87 -8.66 -10.90
C PRO A 197 18.14 -8.64 -12.41
N SER A 198 19.40 -8.49 -12.80
CA SER A 198 19.79 -8.48 -14.20
C SER A 198 20.46 -9.80 -14.62
N ARG A 199 20.47 -10.10 -15.92
CA ARG A 199 21.24 -11.22 -16.47
C ARG A 199 22.75 -10.93 -16.52
N THR A 200 23.15 -9.68 -16.34
CA THR A 200 24.55 -9.24 -16.25
C THR A 200 25.01 -9.23 -14.79
N LEU A 201 26.30 -9.05 -14.53
CA LEU A 201 26.87 -9.12 -13.17
C LEU A 201 26.42 -8.01 -12.21
N LEU A 202 25.70 -6.98 -12.69
CA LEU A 202 25.26 -5.82 -11.92
C LEU A 202 23.73 -5.73 -11.91
N ASP A 203 23.12 -5.56 -10.74
CA ASP A 203 21.68 -5.30 -10.63
C ASP A 203 21.32 -3.92 -11.19
N ALA A 204 20.22 -3.84 -11.94
CA ALA A 204 19.74 -2.58 -12.48
C ALA A 204 18.93 -1.82 -11.42
N THR A 205 19.35 -0.59 -11.10
CA THR A 205 18.67 0.28 -10.13
C THR A 205 18.00 1.45 -10.83
N THR A 206 16.71 1.66 -10.59
CA THR A 206 15.97 2.81 -11.15
C THR A 206 15.12 3.50 -10.07
N TYR A 207 14.98 4.83 -10.15
CA TYR A 207 14.32 5.65 -9.13
C TYR A 207 13.02 6.28 -9.65
N TYR A 208 11.93 6.14 -8.90
CA TYR A 208 10.62 6.64 -9.31
C TYR A 208 9.94 7.53 -8.23
N PRO A 209 9.68 8.82 -8.47
CA PRO A 209 8.76 9.61 -7.66
C PRO A 209 7.30 9.15 -7.80
N HIS A 210 6.57 9.22 -6.70
CA HIS A 210 5.14 8.99 -6.66
C HIS A 210 4.35 10.20 -7.18
N GLY A 211 3.54 10.02 -8.24
CA GLY A 211 2.86 11.11 -8.94
C GLY A 211 1.47 10.78 -9.51
N TYR A 212 0.72 11.82 -9.92
CA TYR A 212 -0.55 11.64 -10.63
C TYR A 212 -0.33 11.14 -12.06
N GLY A 213 -1.04 10.08 -12.45
CA GLY A 213 -1.20 9.69 -13.85
C GLY A 213 -2.31 10.51 -14.50
N GLY A 214 -1.95 11.36 -15.47
CA GLY A 214 -2.91 11.81 -16.48
C GLY A 214 -3.20 10.64 -17.40
N ASN A 215 -4.47 10.34 -17.62
CA ASN A 215 -4.91 9.33 -18.58
C ASN A 215 -4.53 9.80 -19.99
N ALA A 216 -3.42 9.30 -20.55
CA ALA A 216 -3.10 9.52 -21.96
C ALA A 216 -3.99 8.60 -22.80
N GLY A 217 -5.16 9.13 -23.19
CA GLY A 217 -6.04 8.53 -24.17
C GLY A 217 -5.34 8.31 -25.50
N GLY A 218 -5.71 7.21 -26.16
CA GLY A 218 -5.14 6.77 -27.41
C GLY A 218 -5.28 7.75 -28.58
N GLY A 219 -4.26 7.70 -29.43
CA GLY A 219 -4.23 8.10 -30.84
C GLY A 219 -2.98 7.40 -31.38
N GLY A 220 -3.02 6.51 -32.35
CA GLY A 220 -3.62 6.63 -33.67
C GLY A 220 -2.50 6.25 -34.64
N TYR A 221 -2.67 5.14 -35.37
CA TYR A 221 -1.70 4.64 -36.34
C TYR A 221 -1.44 5.68 -37.44
N GLY A 222 -0.17 5.90 -37.79
CA GLY A 222 0.25 6.68 -38.96
C GLY A 222 1.72 6.44 -39.27
N GLY A 223 2.01 5.74 -40.37
CA GLY A 223 3.37 5.45 -40.81
C GLY A 223 4.05 6.60 -41.55
N GLY A 224 5.38 6.58 -41.57
CA GLY A 224 6.23 7.46 -42.37
C GLY A 224 7.69 7.31 -41.97
N GLY A 225 8.50 6.70 -42.85
CA GLY A 225 9.95 6.55 -42.66
C GLY A 225 10.71 7.88 -42.81
N GLY A 226 11.81 8.02 -42.07
CA GLY A 226 12.70 9.16 -42.15
C GLY A 226 13.83 9.05 -41.13
N SER A 227 15.02 8.70 -41.63
CA SER A 227 16.30 8.69 -40.92
C SER A 227 16.68 10.08 -40.38
N GLY A 228 17.10 10.17 -39.12
CA GLY A 228 17.77 11.37 -38.60
C GLY A 228 17.80 11.43 -37.06
N GLY A 229 19.00 11.24 -36.49
CA GLY A 229 19.41 11.78 -35.18
C GLY A 229 18.65 11.30 -33.95
N LEU A 230 19.18 10.28 -33.26
CA LEU A 230 18.82 9.97 -31.88
C LEU A 230 19.29 11.13 -30.98
N SER A 231 18.44 12.14 -30.75
CA SER A 231 18.59 13.01 -29.58
C SER A 231 18.18 12.20 -28.35
N LEU A 232 19.13 11.51 -27.73
CA LEU A 232 18.94 10.93 -26.40
C LEU A 232 18.62 12.08 -25.44
N SER A 233 17.37 12.15 -25.00
CA SER A 233 16.97 13.05 -23.93
C SER A 233 17.66 12.63 -22.63
N MET A 234 18.34 13.58 -21.97
CA MET A 234 19.04 13.41 -20.68
C MET A 234 18.21 12.76 -19.56
N GLY A 235 16.88 12.60 -19.71
CA GLY A 235 16.03 11.85 -18.79
C GLY A 235 16.32 10.34 -18.73
N THR A 236 16.93 9.76 -19.77
CA THR A 236 17.25 8.32 -19.82
C THR A 236 18.51 7.97 -19.03
N GLN A 237 19.48 8.88 -18.89
CA GLN A 237 20.73 8.60 -18.14
C GLN A 237 20.53 8.48 -16.62
N VAL A 238 19.43 9.00 -16.07
CA VAL A 238 19.07 8.75 -14.65
C VAL A 238 18.34 7.41 -14.47
N ALA A 239 17.86 6.83 -15.57
CA ALA A 239 17.07 5.59 -15.57
C ALA A 239 17.91 4.35 -15.90
N GLU A 240 19.02 4.51 -16.63
CA GLU A 240 19.98 3.46 -16.98
C GLU A 240 21.39 4.06 -17.04
N GLU A 241 22.14 4.01 -15.94
CA GLU A 241 23.61 4.08 -16.01
C GLU A 241 24.24 3.52 -14.72
N VAL A 242 24.76 2.31 -14.82
CA VAL A 242 26.17 2.08 -14.52
C VAL A 242 26.76 1.50 -15.81
N VAL A 243 27.40 2.36 -16.60
CA VAL A 243 28.39 1.97 -17.61
C VAL A 243 29.76 2.21 -17.00
#